data_AF-A0A2G9YW40-F1
#
_entry.id   AF-A0A2G9YW40-F1
#
_cell.length_a   1.000
_cell.length_b   1.000
_cell.length_c   1.000
_cell.angle_alpha   90.00
_cell.angle_beta   90.00
_cell.angle_gamma   90.00
#
_symmetry.space_group_name_H-M   'P 1'
#
loop_
_entity.id
_entity.type
_entity.pdbx_description
1 polymer ?
#
loop_
_entity_poly.entity_id
_entity_poly.type
_entity_poly.pdbx_seq_one_letter_code
_entity_poly.pdbx_strand_id
1 'polypeptide(L)' 'MSNLSDAELRQRIKQLEAQGKTGVTDSELDALNREQTGRLSDDDLVSLIKSRASQGKPIGKLAAAAKARNLSF' A
#
# COMPACT_ATOMS: atom_id res chain seq x y z
N MET A 1 12.98 1.94 7.36
CA MET A 1 11.71 1.22 7.62
C MET A 1 11.27 1.57 9.02
N SER A 2 9.97 1.68 9.26
CA SER A 2 9.45 1.97 10.60
C SER A 2 9.49 0.70 11.47
N ASN A 3 9.67 0.83 12.79
CA ASN A 3 9.62 -0.31 13.72
C ASN A 3 8.18 -0.68 14.12
N LEU A 4 7.18 -0.26 13.33
CA LEU A 4 5.77 -0.49 13.63
C LEU A 4 5.37 -1.93 13.28
N SER A 5 4.58 -2.57 14.12
CA SER A 5 3.82 -3.76 13.75
C SER A 5 2.81 -3.46 12.64
N ASP A 6 2.24 -4.49 12.00
CA ASP A 6 1.24 -4.28 10.94
C ASP A 6 -0.03 -3.57 11.44
N ALA A 7 -0.41 -3.80 12.69
CA ALA A 7 -1.54 -3.14 13.32
C ALA A 7 -1.25 -1.66 13.55
N GLU A 8 -0.07 -1.33 14.10
CA GLU A 8 0.35 0.05 14.34
C GLU A 8 0.55 0.82 13.03
N LEU A 9 1.13 0.17 12.01
CA LEU A 9 1.27 0.74 10.67
C LEU A 9 -0.08 1.12 10.08
N ARG A 10 -1.07 0.22 10.14
CA ARG A 10 -2.45 0.49 9.69
C ARG A 10 -3.09 1.62 10.48
N GLN A 11 -2.90 1.64 11.80
CA GLN A 11 -3.45 2.69 12.65
C GLN A 11 -2.84 4.06 12.33
N ARG A 12 -1.52 4.13 12.12
CA ARG A 12 -0.83 5.38 11.77
C ARG A 12 -1.26 5.92 10.41
N ILE A 13 -1.37 5.06 9.40
CA ILE A 13 -1.91 5.41 8.08
C ILE A 13 -3.30 6.04 8.23
N LYS A 14 -4.22 5.36 8.96
CA LYS A 14 -5.59 5.83 9.18
C LYS A 14 -5.63 7.18 9.90
N GLN A 15 -4.75 7.41 10.87
CA GLN A 15 -4.66 8.70 11.57
C GLN A 15 -4.25 9.84 10.64
N LEU A 16 -3.25 9.61 9.78
CA LEU A 16 -2.79 10.61 8.81
C LEU A 16 -3.88 10.90 7.77
N GLU A 17 -4.54 9.86 7.25
CA GLU A 17 -5.67 10.01 6.33
C GLU A 17 -6.84 10.78 6.96
N ALA A 18 -7.16 10.53 8.24
CA ALA A 18 -8.19 11.27 8.97
C ALA A 18 -7.86 12.76 9.17
N GLN A 19 -6.58 13.14 9.09
CA GLN A 19 -6.14 14.54 9.08
C GLN A 19 -6.21 15.17 7.68
N GLY A 20 -6.75 14.47 6.68
CA GLY A 20 -6.85 14.94 5.30
C GLY A 20 -5.55 14.78 4.50
N LYS A 21 -4.54 14.09 5.04
CA LYS A 21 -3.30 13.82 4.32
C LYS A 21 -3.50 12.71 3.31
N THR A 22 -2.75 12.77 2.21
CA THR A 22 -2.74 11.74 1.18
C THR A 22 -1.31 11.30 0.94
N GLY A 23 -1.10 10.07 0.45
CA GLY A 23 0.23 9.61 0.03
C GLY A 23 0.80 10.33 -1.22
N VAL A 24 0.23 11.47 -1.61
CA VAL A 24 0.75 12.43 -2.60
C VAL A 24 1.18 13.71 -1.89
N THR A 25 0.41 14.16 -0.91
CA THR A 25 0.64 15.42 -0.18
C THR A 25 1.50 15.24 1.07
N ASP A 26 1.65 14.01 1.57
CA ASP A 26 2.40 13.71 2.78
C ASP A 26 3.37 12.53 2.54
N SER A 27 4.66 12.81 2.69
CA SER A 27 5.74 11.86 2.44
C SER A 27 5.81 10.74 3.49
N GLU A 28 5.38 11.00 4.72
CA GLU A 28 5.30 9.97 5.77
C GLU A 28 4.22 8.96 5.37
N LEU A 29 3.04 9.43 5.01
CA LEU A 29 1.94 8.59 4.56
C LEU A 29 2.29 7.82 3.28
N ASP A 30 3.04 8.41 2.35
CA ASP A 30 3.55 7.66 1.18
C ASP A 30 4.50 6.53 1.59
N ALA A 31 5.46 6.81 2.48
CA ALA A 31 6.41 5.83 2.96
C ALA A 31 5.73 4.68 3.71
N LEU A 32 4.77 4.99 4.58
CA LEU A 32 4.01 3.97 5.33
C LEU A 32 3.13 3.12 4.41
N ASN A 33 2.49 3.71 3.40
CA ASN A 33 1.72 2.95 2.40
C ASN A 33 2.61 2.01 1.57
N ARG A 34 3.81 2.46 1.18
CA ARG A 34 4.80 1.62 0.50
C ARG A 34 5.27 0.48 1.40
N GLU A 35 5.54 0.77 2.68
CA GLU A 35 5.91 -0.24 3.66
C GLU A 35 4.80 -1.28 3.85
N GLN A 36 3.55 -0.85 3.99
CA GLN A 36 2.40 -1.75 4.11
C GLN A 36 2.27 -2.65 2.87
N THR A 37 2.42 -2.07 1.68
CA THR A 37 2.42 -2.83 0.41
C THR A 37 3.59 -3.82 0.37
N GLY A 38 4.76 -3.38 0.85
CA GLY A 38 5.98 -4.18 0.93
C GLY A 38 5.87 -5.41 1.85
N ARG A 39 4.98 -5.37 2.86
CA ARG A 39 4.74 -6.47 3.80
C ARG A 39 3.69 -7.48 3.32
N LEU A 40 2.95 -7.17 2.26
CA LEU A 40 2.00 -8.13 1.68
C LEU A 40 2.76 -9.34 1.14
N SER A 41 2.17 -10.53 1.34
CA SER A 41 2.55 -11.71 0.59
C SER A 41 2.31 -11.48 -0.90
N ASP A 42 2.95 -12.27 -1.76
CA ASP A 42 2.79 -12.14 -3.20
C ASP A 42 1.35 -12.45 -3.64
N ASP A 43 0.72 -13.46 -3.04
CA ASP A 43 -0.68 -13.83 -3.28
C ASP A 43 -1.65 -12.72 -2.84
N ASP A 44 -1.42 -12.11 -1.68
CA ASP A 44 -2.25 -11.00 -1.19
C ASP A 44 -2.09 -9.77 -2.07
N LEU A 45 -0.87 -9.49 -2.52
CA LEU A 45 -0.58 -8.36 -3.41
C LEU A 45 -1.30 -8.53 -4.75
N VAL A 46 -1.18 -9.71 -5.38
CA VAL A 46 -1.87 -10.03 -6.65
C VAL A 46 -3.39 -9.97 -6.47
N SER A 47 -3.92 -10.56 -5.41
CA SER A 47 -5.36 -10.55 -5.10
C SER A 47 -5.89 -9.14 -4.90
N LEU A 48 -5.14 -8.29 -4.19
CA LEU A 48 -5.49 -6.89 -3.98
C LEU A 48 -5.47 -6.09 -5.30
N ILE A 49 -4.50 -6.35 -6.18
CA ILE A 49 -4.44 -5.70 -7.49
C ILE A 49 -5.69 -6.05 -8.32
N LYS A 50 -6.03 -7.34 -8.42
CA LYS A 50 -7.21 -7.81 -9.16
C LYS A 50 -8.50 -7.20 -8.61
N SER A 51 -8.64 -7.17 -7.28
CA SER A 51 -9.80 -6.57 -6.60
C SER A 51 -9.92 -5.06 -6.86
N ARG A 52 -8.81 -4.32 -6.85
CA ARG A 52 -8.80 -2.88 -7.15
C ARG A 52 -9.11 -2.61 -8.61
N ALA A 53 -8.52 -3.38 -9.53
CA ALA A 53 -8.72 -3.25 -10.96
C ALA A 53 -10.18 -3.48 -11.35
N SER A 54 -10.83 -4.50 -10.80
CA SER A 54 -12.26 -4.78 -11.06
C SER A 54 -13.20 -3.68 -10.56
N GLN A 55 -12.76 -2.90 -9.57
CA GLN A 55 -13.48 -1.74 -9.04
C GLN A 55 -13.12 -0.42 -9.75
N GLY A 56 -12.30 -0.45 -10.80
CA GLY A 56 -11.79 0.74 -11.49
C GLY A 56 -10.91 1.64 -10.61
N LYS A 57 -10.35 1.09 -9.53
CA LYS A 57 -9.50 1.84 -8.59
C LYS A 57 -8.05 1.87 -9.09
N PRO A 58 -7.29 2.95 -8.79
CA PRO A 58 -5.88 3.02 -9.15
C PRO A 58 -5.06 1.88 -8.55
N ILE A 59 -4.25 1.22 -9.40
CA ILE A 59 -3.36 0.11 -9.01
C ILE A 59 -1.86 0.44 -9.14
N GLY A 60 -1.48 1.64 -9.61
CA GLY A 60 -0.10 1.94 -10.01
C GLY A 60 0.98 1.60 -8.98
N LYS A 61 0.76 1.92 -7.69
CA LYS A 61 1.72 1.59 -6.61
C LYS A 61 1.80 0.08 -6.34
N LEU A 62 0.66 -0.62 -6.38
CA LEU A 62 0.60 -2.06 -6.19
C LEU A 62 1.25 -2.80 -7.37
N ALA A 63 0.96 -2.36 -8.60
CA ALA A 63 1.55 -2.87 -9.82
C ALA A 63 3.08 -2.67 -9.85
N ALA A 64 3.58 -1.52 -9.39
CA ALA A 64 5.02 -1.27 -9.26
C ALA A 64 5.67 -2.23 -8.26
N ALA A 65 5.02 -2.47 -7.10
CA ALA A 65 5.51 -3.44 -6.12
C ALA A 65 5.51 -4.88 -6.68
N ALA A 66 4.46 -5.29 -7.38
CA ALA A 66 4.38 -6.61 -8.01
C ALA A 66 5.44 -6.80 -9.10
N LYS A 67 5.66 -5.77 -9.93
CA LYS A 67 6.72 -5.77 -10.95
C LYS A 67 8.11 -5.89 -10.33
N ALA A 68 8.38 -5.19 -9.23
CA ALA A 68 9.65 -5.29 -8.51
C ALA A 68 9.93 -6.71 -7.96
N ARG A 69 8.88 -7.52 -7.80
CA ARG A 69 8.92 -8.92 -7.36
C ARG A 69 8.76 -9.94 -8.50
N ASN A 70 8.76 -9.49 -9.77
CA ASN A 70 8.55 -10.33 -10.95
C ASN A 70 7.20 -11.09 -10.96
N LEU A 71 6.16 -10.52 -10.35
CA LEU A 71 4.83 -11.12 -10.32
C LEU A 71 4.00 -10.70 -11.53
N SER A 72 3.18 -11.63 -12.03
CA SER A 72 2.15 -11.39 -13.05
C SER A 72 0.77 -11.39 -12.38
N PHE A 73 -0.12 -10.49 -12.79
CA PHE A 73 -1.44 -10.32 -12.18
C PHE A 73 -2.53 -9.96 -13.20
#